data_AF-A0A9W7TM57-F1
#
_entry.id   AF-A0A9W7TM57-F1
#
_cell.length_a   1.000
_cell.length_b   1.000
_cell.length_c   1.000
_cell.angle_alpha   90.00
_cell.angle_beta   90.00
_cell.angle_gamma   90.00
#
_symmetry.space_group_name_H-M   'P 1'
#
loop_
_entity.id
_entity.type
_entity.pdbx_description
1 polymer ?
#
loop_
_entity_poly.entity_id
_entity_poly.type
_entity_poly.pdbx_seq_one_letter_code
_entity_poly.pdbx_strand_id
1 'polypeptide(L)'
;MMKALSSLRSLLWCHWAMVRKKGSLILCGAFLFVAWNALLLLFLWGRSPIGRLGEGGGAEPGAGEEWGAGTAKMAGANGLAIEVIRLAEEVESELETQKKLLKQIQSHRELWEQQKELGKRESENAKDDKNIEEPKKTQQFPAVPLNRKIVDDTKTVMKNALVVTPPHPDTDEEKADQKQEMSENKVDLTKPSPQIIIPILVIACDRVTVKRSLDKLIQYRPSPELFPIIVSQDCGHADTARVIGSYGSQITHISQPDLADIPVRPDHRKFQGYYKIARHYRWALNQVFNVFAYSTVVIVEDDLEVAPDFFEYFHALYPILHSDPTLWCVSAWNDNGREGLVDPGKADLLYRTDFFPGLGWMLLKEVWAELEPKWPKAFWDDWMRHPEQRKERSCIRPEISRTITFGRKGVSLGQFFDQYLRYIKLNIELVPFTKLDLSYLVRERYDEDFNKDVYSAPLVKVEELQHGGSLKGSGPFRVQYSSRDSFKVLARNLGAMDDLKSGVPRTGYRGIVSFISRGRRIYLAPHEGWTKYDTSWS
;
A
#
# COMPACT_ATOMS: atom_id res chain seq x y z
N MET A 1 23.38 39.55 74.12
CA MET A 1 21.97 39.18 73.86
C MET A 1 21.37 39.82 72.59
N MET A 2 21.83 41.00 72.11
CA MET A 2 21.32 41.61 70.86
C MET A 2 21.83 40.99 69.54
N LYS A 3 22.93 40.23 69.53
CA LYS A 3 23.43 39.54 68.31
C LYS A 3 22.68 38.23 67.98
N ALA A 4 21.98 37.63 68.95
CA ALA A 4 21.24 36.37 68.74
C ALA A 4 19.86 36.59 68.10
N LEU A 5 19.23 37.76 68.31
CA LEU A 5 17.92 38.09 67.74
C LEU A 5 17.97 38.55 66.27
N SER A 6 19.10 39.09 65.78
CA SER A 6 19.22 39.45 64.36
C SER A 6 19.46 38.24 63.45
N SER A 7 20.15 37.21 63.96
CA SER A 7 20.44 35.98 63.22
C SER A 7 19.18 35.13 62.97
N LEU A 8 18.26 35.05 63.93
CA LEU A 8 16.98 34.33 63.74
C LEU A 8 16.02 35.06 62.76
N ARG A 9 16.00 36.40 62.76
CA ARG A 9 15.20 37.18 61.79
C ARG A 9 15.72 37.03 60.36
N SER A 10 17.04 36.95 60.16
CA SER A 10 17.66 36.76 58.84
C SER A 10 17.38 35.36 58.25
N LEU A 11 17.43 34.32 59.08
CA LEU A 11 17.15 32.93 58.69
C LEU A 11 15.67 32.71 58.35
N LEU A 12 14.74 33.26 59.14
CA LEU A 12 13.32 33.21 58.80
C LEU A 12 12.99 33.97 57.51
N TRP A 13 13.66 35.10 57.25
CA TRP A 13 13.41 35.88 56.03
C TRP A 13 13.95 35.21 54.76
N CYS A 14 15.12 34.53 54.85
CA CYS A 14 15.65 33.73 53.75
C CYS A 14 14.79 32.49 53.43
N HIS A 15 14.23 31.84 54.45
CA HIS A 15 13.34 30.69 54.26
C HIS A 15 11.99 31.12 53.65
N TRP A 16 11.43 32.25 54.11
CA TRP A 16 10.21 32.83 53.52
C TRP A 16 10.41 33.32 52.07
N ALA A 17 11.59 33.89 51.75
CA ALA A 17 11.92 34.34 50.39
C ALA A 17 12.15 33.18 49.40
N MET A 18 12.69 32.04 49.85
CA MET A 18 12.82 30.84 49.02
C MET A 18 11.48 30.13 48.76
N VAL A 19 10.60 30.06 49.75
CA VAL A 19 9.25 29.46 49.60
C VAL A 19 8.39 30.30 48.65
N ARG A 20 8.51 31.63 48.70
CA ARG A 20 7.77 32.55 47.81
C ARG A 20 8.21 32.48 46.34
N LYS A 21 9.48 32.18 46.05
CA LYS A 21 9.98 31.99 44.66
C LYS A 21 9.56 30.66 44.02
N LYS A 22 9.48 29.57 44.79
CA LYS A 22 9.00 28.27 44.27
C LYS A 22 7.48 28.25 44.08
N GLY A 23 6.72 28.89 44.98
CA GLY A 23 5.28 29.05 44.81
C GLY A 23 4.91 29.85 43.57
N SER A 24 5.67 30.90 43.24
CA SER A 24 5.46 31.74 42.05
C SER A 24 5.63 30.99 40.72
N LEU A 25 6.61 30.07 40.63
CA LEU A 25 6.84 29.25 39.43
C LEU A 25 5.75 28.19 39.22
N ILE A 26 5.25 27.59 40.31
CA ILE A 26 4.16 26.61 40.25
C ILE A 26 2.84 27.32 39.91
N LEU A 27 2.58 28.50 40.48
CA LEU A 27 1.44 29.35 40.12
C LEU A 27 1.52 29.84 38.67
N CYS A 28 2.71 30.19 38.17
CA CYS A 28 2.90 30.60 36.79
C CYS A 28 2.69 29.42 35.82
N GLY A 29 3.18 28.22 36.16
CA GLY A 29 2.92 27.00 35.40
C GLY A 29 1.45 26.60 35.38
N ALA A 30 0.76 26.68 36.53
CA ALA A 30 -0.68 26.43 36.63
C ALA A 30 -1.49 27.47 35.84
N PHE A 31 -1.10 28.74 35.89
CA PHE A 31 -1.75 29.81 35.13
C PHE A 31 -1.56 29.63 33.62
N LEU A 32 -0.35 29.25 33.17
CA LEU A 32 -0.09 28.94 31.76
C LEU A 32 -0.86 27.70 31.29
N PHE A 33 -0.98 26.67 32.14
CA PHE A 33 -1.77 25.49 31.84
C PHE A 33 -3.26 25.82 31.74
N VAL A 34 -3.81 26.61 32.66
CA VAL A 34 -5.21 27.04 32.63
C VAL A 34 -5.46 27.98 31.44
N ALA A 35 -4.55 28.90 31.16
CA ALA A 35 -4.65 29.81 30.02
C ALA A 35 -4.57 29.05 28.69
N TRP A 36 -3.71 28.04 28.58
CA TRP A 36 -3.61 27.16 27.41
C TRP A 36 -4.88 26.33 27.21
N ASN A 37 -5.44 25.77 28.28
CA ASN A 37 -6.70 25.03 28.21
C ASN A 37 -7.90 25.95 27.94
N ALA A 38 -7.90 27.18 28.44
CA ALA A 38 -8.90 28.19 28.12
C ALA A 38 -8.82 28.64 26.66
N LEU A 39 -7.61 28.78 26.10
CA LEU A 39 -7.37 29.04 24.67
C LEU A 39 -7.84 27.86 23.80
N LEU A 40 -7.59 26.62 24.22
CA LEU A 40 -8.13 25.43 23.57
C LEU A 40 -9.65 25.40 23.62
N LEU A 41 -10.25 25.69 24.77
CA LEU A 41 -11.70 25.76 24.92
C LEU A 41 -12.28 26.89 24.05
N LEU A 42 -11.68 28.08 24.02
CA LEU A 42 -12.11 29.19 23.15
C LEU A 42 -11.90 28.89 21.66
N PHE A 43 -10.84 28.15 21.29
CA PHE A 43 -10.61 27.67 19.93
C PHE A 43 -11.66 26.61 19.52
N LEU A 44 -12.10 25.78 20.46
CA LEU A 44 -13.15 24.77 20.26
C LEU A 44 -14.56 25.40 20.29
N TRP A 45 -14.78 26.44 21.09
CA TRP A 45 -16.07 27.13 21.25
C TRP A 45 -16.29 28.26 20.23
N GLY A 46 -15.21 28.82 19.68
CA GLY A 46 -15.22 29.79 18.58
C GLY A 46 -15.52 29.16 17.22
N ARG A 47 -15.64 27.83 17.14
CA ARG A 47 -16.27 27.17 16.01
C ARG A 47 -17.78 27.26 16.18
N SER A 48 -18.42 28.14 15.42
CA SER A 48 -19.84 27.96 15.08
C SER A 48 -20.08 26.50 14.67
N PRO A 49 -21.21 25.89 15.04
CA PRO A 49 -21.44 24.46 14.85
C PRO A 49 -21.15 24.15 13.38
N ILE A 50 -20.10 23.37 13.16
CA ILE A 50 -19.74 22.87 11.84
C ILE A 50 -21.01 22.20 11.33
N GLY A 51 -21.65 22.85 10.37
CA GLY A 51 -22.80 22.32 9.68
C GLY A 51 -22.41 20.95 9.11
N ARG A 52 -23.34 20.00 9.24
CA ARG A 52 -23.42 18.75 8.47
C ARG A 52 -22.09 18.22 7.93
N LEU A 53 -21.46 17.33 8.69
CA LEU A 53 -20.58 16.30 8.12
C LEU A 53 -21.35 14.97 8.17
N GLY A 54 -22.23 14.84 7.19
CA GLY A 54 -23.07 13.67 6.95
C GLY A 54 -23.42 13.62 5.47
N GLU A 55 -22.39 13.74 4.62
CA GLU A 55 -22.36 13.42 3.20
C GLU A 55 -20.91 13.64 2.75
N GLY A 56 -20.10 12.60 2.96
CA GLY A 56 -18.70 12.53 2.55
C GLY A 56 -18.45 11.19 1.92
N GLY A 57 -19.32 10.79 0.99
CA GLY A 57 -18.85 9.94 -0.11
C GLY A 57 -17.72 10.71 -0.78
N GLY A 58 -16.60 10.03 -1.04
CA GLY A 58 -15.51 10.61 -1.83
C GLY A 58 -16.01 10.87 -3.24
N ALA A 59 -16.68 12.00 -3.45
CA ALA A 59 -16.92 12.55 -4.77
C ALA A 59 -15.63 13.27 -5.19
N GLU A 60 -14.90 12.67 -6.12
CA GLU A 60 -13.87 13.35 -6.87
C GLU A 60 -14.49 14.43 -7.78
N PRO A 61 -13.81 15.58 -7.99
CA PRO A 61 -14.22 16.56 -8.98
C PRO A 61 -13.80 16.06 -10.37
N GLY A 62 -14.69 15.31 -11.01
CA GLY A 62 -14.47 14.71 -12.33
C GLY A 62 -15.74 14.27 -13.04
N ALA A 63 -16.87 14.95 -12.81
CA ALA A 63 -18.09 14.76 -13.59
C ALA A 63 -18.73 16.13 -13.84
N GLY A 64 -19.24 16.32 -15.05
CA GLY A 64 -19.74 17.59 -15.60
C GLY A 64 -20.90 18.23 -14.82
N GLU A 65 -21.18 19.47 -15.23
CA GLU A 65 -22.00 20.48 -14.56
C GLU A 65 -23.50 20.15 -14.38
N GLU A 66 -24.04 20.84 -13.37
CA GLU A 66 -25.36 21.49 -13.31
C GLU A 66 -26.50 20.82 -12.51
N TRP A 67 -27.25 21.69 -11.80
CA TRP A 67 -28.55 21.55 -11.12
C TRP A 67 -28.59 21.46 -9.58
N GLY A 68 -28.94 22.60 -8.97
CA GLY A 68 -30.28 22.74 -8.36
C GLY A 68 -30.41 22.44 -6.86
N ALA A 69 -30.42 23.51 -6.05
CA ALA A 69 -30.72 23.47 -4.62
C ALA A 69 -32.17 23.04 -4.30
N GLY A 70 -32.34 22.25 -3.22
CA GLY A 70 -33.67 22.05 -2.62
C GLY A 70 -33.75 21.04 -1.47
N THR A 71 -33.89 21.56 -0.24
CA THR A 71 -34.58 20.99 0.94
C THR A 71 -34.06 19.70 1.62
N ALA A 72 -33.74 19.79 2.92
CA ALA A 72 -34.63 19.31 4.01
C ALA A 72 -33.94 19.23 5.38
N LYS A 73 -34.69 19.67 6.40
CA LYS A 73 -34.45 19.56 7.86
C LYS A 73 -34.80 18.16 8.39
N MET A 74 -34.29 17.88 9.60
CA MET A 74 -34.67 16.88 10.63
C MET A 74 -33.87 15.57 10.73
N ALA A 75 -33.07 15.48 11.80
CA ALA A 75 -32.79 14.33 12.69
C ALA A 75 -31.68 14.80 13.68
N GLY A 76 -31.65 14.60 14.99
CA GLY A 76 -32.35 13.74 15.94
C GLY A 76 -31.31 13.36 17.02
N ALA A 77 -31.61 13.61 18.30
CA ALA A 77 -30.65 13.72 19.42
C ALA A 77 -29.80 12.47 19.80
N ASN A 78 -29.93 11.34 19.09
CA ASN A 78 -29.22 10.09 19.40
C ASN A 78 -27.80 10.00 18.79
N GLY A 79 -27.47 10.80 17.77
CA GLY A 79 -26.13 10.81 17.18
C GLY A 79 -25.07 11.43 18.09
N LEU A 80 -25.47 12.39 18.92
CA LEU A 80 -24.55 13.16 19.77
C LEU A 80 -24.02 12.32 20.94
N ALA A 81 -24.83 11.41 21.49
CA ALA A 81 -24.39 10.51 22.55
C ALA A 81 -23.34 9.49 22.06
N ILE A 82 -23.53 8.97 20.84
CA ILE A 82 -22.59 8.03 20.21
C ILE A 82 -21.27 8.72 19.85
N GLU A 83 -21.34 9.95 19.33
CA GLU A 83 -20.15 10.76 19.03
C GLU A 83 -19.33 11.07 20.29
N VAL A 84 -20.01 11.37 21.41
CA VAL A 84 -19.36 11.66 22.71
C VAL A 84 -18.68 10.41 23.28
N ILE A 85 -19.30 9.24 23.17
CA ILE A 85 -18.68 7.97 23.60
C ILE A 85 -17.44 7.67 22.75
N ARG A 86 -17.53 7.83 21.43
CA ARG A 86 -16.40 7.62 20.51
C ARG A 86 -15.23 8.57 20.80
N LEU A 87 -15.51 9.85 21.06
CA LEU A 87 -14.51 10.83 21.45
C LEU A 87 -13.87 10.50 22.82
N ALA A 88 -14.64 9.97 23.77
CA ALA A 88 -14.12 9.55 25.07
C ALA A 88 -13.14 8.36 24.94
N GLU A 89 -13.47 7.36 24.12
CA GLU A 89 -12.60 6.21 23.83
C GLU A 89 -11.32 6.64 23.10
N GLU A 90 -11.43 7.58 22.15
CA GLU A 90 -10.29 8.12 21.41
C GLU A 90 -9.33 8.89 22.34
N VAL A 91 -9.86 9.72 23.24
CA VAL A 91 -9.09 10.43 24.27
C VAL A 91 -8.44 9.46 25.25
N GLU A 92 -9.13 8.39 25.65
CA GLU A 92 -8.58 7.39 26.57
C GLU A 92 -7.41 6.62 25.94
N SER A 93 -7.52 6.26 24.66
CA SER A 93 -6.44 5.61 23.90
C SER A 93 -5.19 6.50 23.78
N GLU A 94 -5.40 7.80 23.60
CA GLU A 94 -4.31 8.77 23.47
C GLU A 94 -3.66 9.07 24.82
N LEU A 95 -4.45 9.03 25.90
CA LEU A 95 -3.96 9.18 27.27
C LEU A 95 -3.12 7.96 27.70
N GLU A 96 -3.47 6.74 27.26
CA GLU A 96 -2.64 5.55 27.47
C GLU A 96 -1.33 5.60 26.66
N THR A 97 -1.39 6.13 25.44
CA THR A 97 -0.19 6.36 24.62
C THR A 97 0.74 7.38 25.28
N GLN A 98 0.18 8.48 25.82
CA GLN A 98 0.95 9.48 26.57
C GLN A 98 1.54 8.90 27.88
N LYS A 99 0.80 8.06 28.61
CA LYS A 99 1.33 7.34 29.78
C LYS A 99 2.52 6.44 29.41
N LYS A 100 2.43 5.72 28.27
CA LYS A 100 3.52 4.85 27.81
C LYS A 100 4.77 5.65 27.43
N LEU A 101 4.60 6.78 26.74
CA LEU A 101 5.67 7.73 26.43
C LEU A 101 6.30 8.31 27.70
N LEU A 102 5.51 8.70 28.70
CA LEU A 102 6.01 9.19 29.97
C LEU A 102 6.82 8.13 30.74
N LYS A 103 6.37 6.87 30.73
CA LYS A 103 7.13 5.75 31.29
C LYS A 103 8.46 5.53 30.57
N GLN A 104 8.48 5.63 29.23
CA GLN A 104 9.73 5.55 28.46
C GLN A 104 10.68 6.70 28.81
N ILE A 105 10.19 7.93 28.89
CA ILE A 105 10.98 9.11 29.28
C ILE A 105 11.54 8.95 30.69
N GLN A 106 10.76 8.44 31.64
CA GLN A 106 11.22 8.15 33.00
C GLN A 106 12.34 7.09 33.00
N SER A 107 12.16 5.99 32.26
CA SER A 107 13.18 4.94 32.17
C SER A 107 14.50 5.45 31.54
N HIS A 108 14.41 6.31 30.52
CA HIS A 108 15.58 6.92 29.89
C HIS A 108 16.28 7.92 30.82
N ARG A 109 15.51 8.62 31.67
CA ARG A 109 16.06 9.53 32.68
C ARG A 109 16.80 8.79 33.78
N GLU A 110 16.29 7.64 34.22
CA GLU A 110 16.96 6.77 35.20
C GLU A 110 18.29 6.22 34.63
N LEU A 111 18.30 5.79 33.37
CA LEU A 111 19.52 5.36 32.68
C LEU A 111 20.53 6.51 32.53
N TRP A 112 20.07 7.72 32.25
CA TRP A 112 20.91 8.91 32.17
C TRP A 112 21.54 9.30 33.51
N GLU A 113 20.78 9.24 34.61
CA GLU A 113 21.32 9.51 35.94
C GLU A 113 22.29 8.39 36.38
N GLN A 114 22.05 7.13 36.02
CA GLN A 114 23.01 6.05 36.25
C GLN A 114 24.34 6.27 35.49
N GLN A 115 24.29 6.68 34.22
CA GLN A 115 25.50 7.01 33.45
C GLN A 115 26.24 8.21 34.02
N LYS A 116 25.52 9.20 34.54
CA LYS A 116 26.10 10.39 35.18
C LYS A 116 26.76 10.08 36.52
N GLU A 117 26.20 9.16 37.30
CA GLU A 117 26.81 8.68 38.55
C GLU A 117 27.99 7.72 38.30
N LEU A 118 27.96 6.92 37.22
CA LEU A 118 29.12 6.16 36.73
C LEU A 118 30.27 7.09 36.32
N GLY A 119 29.98 8.14 35.53
CA GLY A 119 30.98 9.14 35.16
C GLY A 119 31.54 9.95 36.34
N LYS A 120 30.74 10.18 37.39
CA LYS A 120 31.22 10.79 38.64
C LYS A 120 32.15 9.85 39.40
N ARG A 121 31.81 8.56 39.54
CA ARG A 121 32.66 7.57 40.22
C ARG A 121 33.98 7.36 39.48
N GLU A 122 33.98 7.39 38.15
CA GLU A 122 35.20 7.38 37.34
C GLU A 122 36.04 8.64 37.54
N SER A 123 35.40 9.81 37.70
CA SER A 123 36.09 11.07 37.98
C SER A 123 36.61 11.23 39.42
N GLU A 124 36.04 10.49 40.38
CA GLU A 124 36.50 10.40 41.77
C GLU A 124 37.66 9.40 41.88
N ASN A 125 37.58 8.24 41.22
CA ASN A 125 38.68 7.28 41.15
C ASN A 125 39.90 7.83 40.38
N ALA A 126 39.69 8.73 39.40
CA ALA A 126 40.78 9.41 38.68
C ALA A 126 41.44 10.57 39.47
N LYS A 127 40.93 10.92 40.66
CA LYS A 127 41.56 11.92 41.54
C LYS A 127 42.49 11.31 42.59
N ASP A 128 42.42 10.00 42.81
CA ASP A 128 43.33 9.28 43.70
C ASP A 128 44.61 8.76 43.01
N ASP A 129 44.66 8.76 41.68
CA ASP A 129 45.88 8.49 40.91
C ASP A 129 46.31 9.71 40.08
N LYS A 130 46.95 10.67 40.75
CA LYS A 130 47.84 11.63 40.10
C LYS A 130 49.28 11.23 40.37
N ASN A 131 49.92 10.58 39.39
CA ASN A 131 51.30 10.86 38.99
C ASN A 131 51.62 10.12 37.68
N ILE A 132 51.76 10.90 36.59
CA ILE A 132 52.86 10.91 35.60
C ILE A 132 52.35 11.45 34.25
N GLU A 133 52.92 12.61 33.90
CA GLU A 133 53.10 13.37 32.65
C GLU A 133 52.26 13.11 31.36
N GLU A 134 51.81 14.23 30.76
CA GLU A 134 51.17 14.37 29.44
C GLU A 134 52.11 14.02 28.25
N PRO A 135 51.55 13.73 27.05
CA PRO A 135 51.55 14.81 26.06
C PRO A 135 50.29 14.96 25.18
N LYS A 136 49.93 16.24 25.00
CA LYS A 136 49.26 16.95 23.90
C LYS A 136 48.76 16.17 22.67
N LYS A 137 47.45 16.35 22.39
CA LYS A 137 46.84 16.25 21.05
C LYS A 137 47.20 17.46 20.19
N THR A 138 47.58 17.23 18.93
CA THR A 138 47.35 18.19 17.83
C THR A 138 47.02 17.42 16.55
N GLN A 139 46.03 17.92 15.82
CA GLN A 139 45.48 17.42 14.56
C GLN A 139 46.49 17.54 13.40
N GLN A 140 46.49 16.59 12.45
CA GLN A 140 46.47 16.86 11.00
C GLN A 140 46.40 15.57 10.15
N PHE A 141 45.63 15.64 9.06
CA PHE A 141 45.57 14.66 7.97
C PHE A 141 46.91 14.55 7.22
N PRO A 142 47.22 13.38 6.63
CA PRO A 142 48.04 13.31 5.43
C PRO A 142 47.29 12.74 4.23
N ALA A 143 47.37 13.49 3.13
CA ALA A 143 47.03 13.07 1.78
C ALA A 143 48.02 11.99 1.28
N VAL A 144 47.55 11.08 0.42
CA VAL A 144 48.37 10.08 -0.27
C VAL A 144 48.53 10.48 -1.75
N PRO A 145 49.72 10.30 -2.37
CA PRO A 145 50.15 11.08 -3.52
C PRO A 145 49.79 10.46 -4.88
N LEU A 146 49.69 11.35 -5.87
CA LEU A 146 49.63 11.08 -7.30
C LEU A 146 51.00 11.34 -7.95
N ASN A 147 51.57 10.33 -8.63
CA ASN A 147 52.34 10.45 -9.88
C ASN A 147 52.92 9.06 -10.27
N ARG A 148 53.21 8.67 -11.52
CA ARG A 148 52.83 9.02 -12.91
C ARG A 148 53.82 8.27 -13.83
N LYS A 149 53.35 7.76 -14.98
CA LYS A 149 53.97 7.71 -16.34
C LYS A 149 53.58 6.40 -17.06
N ILE A 150 52.73 6.41 -18.10
CA ILE A 150 52.83 6.94 -19.50
C ILE A 150 53.65 6.01 -20.40
N VAL A 151 52.97 5.41 -21.40
CA VAL A 151 53.24 5.32 -22.86
C VAL A 151 51.87 4.95 -23.48
N ASP A 152 51.06 5.81 -24.11
CA ASP A 152 51.14 6.53 -25.41
C ASP A 152 51.24 5.61 -26.65
N ASP A 153 50.13 5.51 -27.39
CA ASP A 153 50.15 5.48 -28.85
C ASP A 153 48.76 5.86 -29.39
N THR A 154 48.74 6.88 -30.25
CA THR A 154 47.57 7.41 -30.93
C THR A 154 47.66 7.12 -32.43
N LYS A 155 46.52 7.30 -33.12
CA LYS A 155 46.37 7.74 -34.53
C LYS A 155 46.46 6.63 -35.60
N THR A 156 45.58 6.49 -36.62
CA THR A 156 44.60 7.38 -37.30
C THR A 156 43.75 6.55 -38.32
N VAL A 157 42.67 7.15 -38.87
CA VAL A 157 42.06 6.93 -40.23
C VAL A 157 40.97 5.81 -40.27
N MET A 158 39.76 5.90 -40.85
CA MET A 158 39.07 6.83 -41.76
C MET A 158 37.53 6.69 -41.62
N LYS A 159 36.86 7.80 -41.95
CA LYS A 159 35.59 7.96 -42.68
C LYS A 159 35.03 6.70 -43.38
N ASN A 160 33.73 6.46 -43.24
CA ASN A 160 32.78 6.64 -44.34
C ASN A 160 31.34 6.75 -43.84
N ALA A 161 30.69 7.82 -44.29
CA ALA A 161 29.25 7.99 -44.32
C ALA A 161 28.70 7.34 -45.60
N LEU A 162 27.47 6.87 -45.58
CA LEU A 162 26.65 6.76 -46.79
C LEU A 162 25.18 7.02 -46.45
N VAL A 163 24.61 7.82 -47.34
CA VAL A 163 23.33 8.54 -47.30
C VAL A 163 22.25 7.69 -47.98
N VAL A 164 21.07 7.69 -47.37
CA VAL A 164 19.69 7.79 -47.91
C VAL A 164 19.46 7.54 -49.41
N THR A 165 18.53 6.63 -49.77
CA THR A 165 17.26 6.88 -50.53
C THR A 165 16.54 5.58 -50.93
N PRO A 166 15.20 5.48 -50.75
CA PRO A 166 14.24 4.90 -51.71
C PRO A 166 13.37 6.04 -52.31
N PRO A 167 12.33 5.85 -53.17
CA PRO A 167 11.78 4.66 -53.85
C PRO A 167 11.51 4.87 -55.37
N HIS A 168 11.09 3.83 -56.10
CA HIS A 168 10.02 3.96 -57.11
C HIS A 168 9.35 2.61 -57.46
N PRO A 169 8.10 2.64 -57.96
CA PRO A 169 7.12 1.55 -57.90
C PRO A 169 7.10 0.75 -59.20
N ASP A 170 6.56 -0.46 -59.13
CA ASP A 170 5.71 -0.96 -60.21
C ASP A 170 4.59 -1.79 -59.60
N THR A 171 3.40 -1.45 -60.06
CA THR A 171 2.13 -2.15 -59.96
C THR A 171 2.25 -3.55 -60.57
N ASP A 172 1.55 -4.52 -60.00
CA ASP A 172 0.52 -5.25 -60.74
C ASP A 172 -0.40 -5.99 -59.77
N GLU A 173 -1.69 -5.76 -59.97
CA GLU A 173 -2.80 -6.48 -59.37
C GLU A 173 -2.83 -7.90 -59.98
N GLU A 174 -2.97 -8.93 -59.14
CA GLU A 174 -3.69 -10.12 -59.58
C GLU A 174 -4.39 -10.80 -58.39
N LYS A 175 -5.72 -10.78 -58.46
CA LYS A 175 -6.63 -11.56 -57.61
C LYS A 175 -6.48 -13.04 -58.01
N ALA A 176 -6.15 -13.88 -57.04
CA ALA A 176 -6.36 -15.32 -57.16
C ALA A 176 -7.02 -15.87 -55.89
N ASP A 177 -8.21 -16.40 -56.11
CA ASP A 177 -9.08 -17.13 -55.22
C ASP A 177 -8.40 -18.45 -54.82
N GLN A 178 -8.17 -18.71 -53.52
CA GLN A 178 -7.75 -20.02 -53.03
C GLN A 178 -8.44 -20.40 -51.72
N LYS A 179 -9.37 -21.33 -51.84
CA LYS A 179 -9.72 -22.30 -50.79
C LYS A 179 -8.51 -23.22 -50.55
N GLN A 180 -8.03 -23.31 -49.32
CA GLN A 180 -7.22 -24.43 -48.81
C GLN A 180 -7.69 -24.69 -47.37
N GLU A 181 -8.44 -25.76 -47.14
CA GLU A 181 -7.95 -27.07 -46.72
C GLU A 181 -7.12 -27.01 -45.43
N MET A 182 -7.80 -27.47 -44.38
CA MET A 182 -7.33 -27.61 -43.00
C MET A 182 -6.31 -28.74 -42.95
N SER A 183 -5.01 -28.41 -43.12
CA SER A 183 -3.93 -29.35 -42.89
C SER A 183 -3.63 -29.44 -41.39
N GLU A 184 -3.78 -30.63 -40.83
CA GLU A 184 -3.35 -31.03 -39.50
C GLU A 184 -1.86 -30.70 -39.30
N ASN A 185 -1.56 -29.61 -38.59
CA ASN A 185 -0.20 -29.32 -38.14
C ASN A 185 0.16 -30.24 -36.97
N LYS A 186 0.86 -31.32 -37.30
CA LYS A 186 1.59 -32.17 -36.37
C LYS A 186 2.65 -31.31 -35.67
N VAL A 187 2.37 -30.92 -34.42
CA VAL A 187 3.26 -30.13 -33.58
C VAL A 187 4.58 -30.87 -33.39
N ASP A 188 5.67 -30.24 -33.84
CA ASP A 188 7.04 -30.69 -33.61
C ASP A 188 7.40 -30.54 -32.12
N LEU A 189 7.33 -31.64 -31.37
CA LEU A 189 7.56 -31.73 -29.92
C LEU A 189 9.04 -31.58 -29.51
N THR A 190 9.92 -31.11 -30.39
CA THR A 190 11.37 -31.03 -30.13
C THR A 190 11.90 -29.63 -29.83
N LYS A 191 11.07 -28.59 -29.86
CA LYS A 191 11.44 -27.26 -29.35
C LYS A 191 11.06 -27.13 -27.88
N PRO A 192 12.00 -26.81 -26.96
CA PRO A 192 11.61 -26.43 -25.61
C PRO A 192 10.65 -25.26 -25.70
N SER A 193 9.50 -25.35 -25.01
CA SER A 193 8.59 -24.23 -24.85
C SER A 193 9.39 -23.00 -24.41
N PRO A 194 9.18 -21.82 -25.00
CA PRO A 194 9.95 -20.64 -24.65
C PRO A 194 9.86 -20.41 -23.13
N GLN A 195 11.01 -20.33 -22.46
CA GLN A 195 11.06 -20.04 -21.03
C GLN A 195 10.43 -18.65 -20.79
N ILE A 196 9.42 -18.61 -19.93
CA ILE A 196 8.66 -17.40 -19.65
C ILE A 196 9.44 -16.59 -18.61
N ILE A 197 9.86 -15.38 -19.00
CA ILE A 197 10.53 -14.44 -18.10
C ILE A 197 9.50 -13.44 -17.58
N ILE A 198 9.34 -13.38 -16.26
CA ILE A 198 8.39 -12.49 -15.57
C ILE A 198 9.20 -11.56 -14.65
N PRO A 199 9.59 -10.36 -15.11
CA PRO A 199 10.30 -9.42 -14.26
C PRO A 199 9.45 -8.99 -13.05
N ILE A 200 10.11 -8.75 -11.93
CA ILE A 200 9.52 -8.10 -10.76
C ILE A 200 9.92 -6.63 -10.77
N LEU A 201 8.97 -5.73 -10.97
CA LEU A 201 9.16 -4.30 -10.84
C LEU A 201 8.84 -3.85 -9.42
N VAL A 202 9.87 -3.44 -8.67
CA VAL A 202 9.71 -2.84 -7.34
C VAL A 202 9.64 -1.31 -7.48
N ILE A 203 8.55 -0.72 -7.01
CA ILE A 203 8.33 0.72 -6.96
C ILE A 203 8.81 1.24 -5.59
N ALA A 204 9.89 2.03 -5.59
CA ALA A 204 10.51 2.57 -4.37
C ALA A 204 10.67 4.10 -4.42
N CYS A 205 10.85 4.74 -3.27
CA CYS A 205 11.04 6.19 -3.16
C CYS A 205 12.04 6.53 -2.05
N ASP A 206 11.56 6.77 -0.84
CA ASP A 206 12.30 7.36 0.28
C ASP A 206 12.31 6.49 1.55
N ARG A 207 11.86 5.24 1.45
CA ARG A 207 11.79 4.31 2.58
C ARG A 207 12.93 3.29 2.54
N VAL A 208 13.88 3.40 3.48
CA VAL A 208 14.96 2.41 3.66
C VAL A 208 14.43 1.01 4.00
N THR A 209 13.18 0.91 4.46
CA THR A 209 12.48 -0.36 4.69
C THR A 209 12.20 -1.16 3.42
N VAL A 210 12.45 -0.60 2.22
CA VAL A 210 12.52 -1.38 0.96
C VAL A 210 13.40 -2.62 1.10
N LYS A 211 14.39 -2.57 2.00
CA LYS A 211 15.20 -3.72 2.40
C LYS A 211 14.35 -4.95 2.75
N ARG A 212 13.29 -4.79 3.55
CA ARG A 212 12.41 -5.89 3.97
C ARG A 212 11.70 -6.55 2.79
N SER A 213 11.24 -5.74 1.83
CA SER A 213 10.61 -6.23 0.60
C SER A 213 11.61 -7.01 -0.26
N LEU A 214 12.78 -6.41 -0.52
CA LEU A 214 13.84 -7.01 -1.34
C LEU A 214 14.42 -8.29 -0.72
N ASP A 215 14.64 -8.32 0.59
CA ASP A 215 15.10 -9.51 1.31
C ASP A 215 14.16 -10.70 1.02
N LYS A 216 12.83 -10.48 1.07
CA LYS A 216 11.81 -11.52 0.88
C LYS A 216 11.66 -11.93 -0.57
N LEU A 217 11.67 -10.98 -1.50
CA LEU A 217 11.68 -11.26 -2.93
C LEU A 217 12.89 -12.10 -3.32
N ILE A 218 14.09 -11.75 -2.85
CA ILE A 218 15.31 -12.51 -3.13
C ILE A 218 15.28 -13.87 -2.44
N GLN A 219 14.83 -13.94 -1.19
CA GLN A 219 14.75 -15.19 -0.43
C GLN A 219 13.90 -16.26 -1.14
N TYR A 220 12.77 -15.87 -1.72
CA TYR A 220 11.83 -16.81 -2.35
C TYR A 220 11.97 -16.90 -3.88
N ARG A 221 12.87 -16.12 -4.50
CA ARG A 221 13.08 -16.13 -5.95
C ARG A 221 13.67 -17.47 -6.41
N PRO A 222 12.98 -18.23 -7.28
CA PRO A 222 13.48 -19.54 -7.72
C PRO A 222 14.61 -19.44 -8.74
N SER A 223 14.62 -18.39 -9.56
CA SER A 223 15.66 -18.15 -10.58
C SER A 223 15.78 -16.64 -10.87
N PRO A 224 17.00 -16.07 -10.81
CA PRO A 224 17.27 -14.70 -11.27
C PRO A 224 16.97 -14.47 -12.76
N GLU A 225 17.10 -15.51 -13.58
CA GLU A 225 16.89 -15.46 -15.04
C GLU A 225 15.40 -15.43 -15.39
N LEU A 226 14.58 -16.23 -14.69
CA LEU A 226 13.13 -16.26 -14.90
C LEU A 226 12.42 -15.08 -14.24
N PHE A 227 12.97 -14.58 -13.12
CA PHE A 227 12.38 -13.48 -12.35
C PHE A 227 13.41 -12.39 -12.04
N PRO A 228 13.89 -11.66 -13.06
CA PRO A 228 14.79 -10.52 -12.84
C PRO A 228 14.07 -9.44 -12.03
N ILE A 229 14.74 -8.91 -11.01
CA ILE A 229 14.19 -7.87 -10.13
C ILE A 229 14.71 -6.51 -10.59
N ILE A 230 13.80 -5.62 -10.94
CA ILE A 230 14.07 -4.23 -11.33
C ILE A 230 13.53 -3.33 -10.23
N VAL A 231 14.38 -2.54 -9.59
CA VAL A 231 13.98 -1.55 -8.60
C VAL A 231 13.98 -0.18 -9.25
N SER A 232 12.79 0.39 -9.40
CA SER A 232 12.60 1.75 -9.89
C SER A 232 12.44 2.70 -8.71
N GLN A 233 13.43 3.56 -8.49
CA GLN A 233 13.45 4.51 -7.37
C GLN A 233 13.10 5.93 -7.84
N ASP A 234 12.08 6.53 -7.22
CA ASP A 234 11.79 7.98 -7.30
C ASP A 234 12.43 8.74 -6.13
N CYS A 235 12.12 10.03 -5.99
CA CYS A 235 12.37 10.87 -4.82
C CYS A 235 13.84 11.25 -4.58
N GLY A 236 14.79 10.59 -5.23
CA GLY A 236 16.23 10.88 -5.10
C GLY A 236 16.77 10.69 -3.68
N HIS A 237 16.11 9.86 -2.86
CA HIS A 237 16.50 9.67 -1.46
C HIS A 237 17.78 8.84 -1.35
N ALA A 238 18.87 9.50 -0.93
CA ALA A 238 20.22 8.92 -0.94
C ALA A 238 20.35 7.67 -0.06
N ASP A 239 19.67 7.61 1.09
CA ASP A 239 19.78 6.47 2.01
C ASP A 239 19.09 5.23 1.45
N THR A 240 17.91 5.42 0.84
CA THR A 240 17.21 4.35 0.12
C THR A 240 18.03 3.88 -1.08
N ALA A 241 18.65 4.80 -1.83
CA ALA A 241 19.53 4.45 -2.94
C ALA A 241 20.73 3.58 -2.49
N ARG A 242 21.34 3.90 -1.33
CA ARG A 242 22.43 3.09 -0.75
C ARG A 242 21.96 1.70 -0.35
N VAL A 243 20.78 1.59 0.26
CA VAL A 243 20.16 0.29 0.59
C VAL A 243 19.91 -0.53 -0.67
N ILE A 244 19.27 0.03 -1.70
CA ILE A 244 19.02 -0.67 -2.96
C ILE A 244 20.34 -1.08 -3.62
N GLY A 245 21.32 -0.18 -3.71
CA GLY A 245 22.62 -0.43 -4.31
C GLY A 245 23.44 -1.54 -3.62
N SER A 246 23.22 -1.76 -2.32
CA SER A 246 23.91 -2.82 -1.56
C SER A 246 23.58 -4.25 -2.00
N TYR A 247 22.49 -4.45 -2.76
CA TYR A 247 22.13 -5.77 -3.31
C TYR A 247 22.95 -6.17 -4.54
N GLY A 248 23.72 -5.23 -5.11
CA GLY A 248 24.62 -5.49 -6.24
C GLY A 248 23.89 -6.10 -7.44
N SER A 249 24.48 -7.15 -8.03
CA SER A 249 23.97 -7.81 -9.23
C SER A 249 22.69 -8.62 -9.04
N GLN A 250 22.17 -8.74 -7.81
CA GLN A 250 20.91 -9.45 -7.58
C GLN A 250 19.68 -8.70 -8.13
N ILE A 251 19.82 -7.40 -8.35
CA ILE A 251 18.76 -6.48 -8.80
C ILE A 251 19.31 -5.51 -9.85
N THR A 252 18.42 -4.94 -10.66
CA THR A 252 18.72 -3.79 -11.53
C THR A 252 18.12 -2.54 -10.91
N HIS A 253 18.95 -1.56 -10.55
CA HIS A 253 18.48 -0.29 -9.97
C HIS A 253 18.38 0.78 -11.06
N ILE A 254 17.19 1.36 -11.24
CA ILE A 254 16.93 2.49 -12.13
C ILE A 254 16.33 3.64 -11.35
N SER A 255 16.64 4.89 -11.75
CA SER A 255 16.18 6.09 -11.05
C SER A 255 15.31 6.93 -11.94
N GLN A 256 14.13 7.31 -11.44
CA GLN A 256 13.22 8.22 -12.12
C GLN A 256 13.96 9.57 -12.33
N PRO A 257 13.99 10.12 -13.56
CA PRO A 257 14.86 11.25 -13.90
C PRO A 257 14.27 12.63 -13.58
N ASP A 258 12.95 12.77 -13.54
CA ASP A 258 12.24 14.02 -13.27
C ASP A 258 11.71 14.06 -11.83
N LEU A 259 12.51 14.67 -10.95
CA LEU A 259 12.18 14.85 -9.53
C LEU A 259 11.45 16.18 -9.24
N ALA A 260 11.13 16.97 -10.27
CA ALA A 260 10.52 18.28 -10.09
C ALA A 260 9.12 18.16 -9.46
N ASP A 261 8.68 19.23 -8.81
CA ASP A 261 7.29 19.35 -8.39
C ASP A 261 6.36 19.47 -9.60
N ILE A 262 5.23 18.79 -9.51
CA ILE A 262 4.20 18.81 -10.55
C ILE A 262 3.26 19.99 -10.24
N PRO A 263 3.00 20.89 -11.20
CA PRO A 263 1.99 21.93 -11.01
C PRO A 263 0.61 21.31 -10.84
N VAL A 264 -0.03 21.55 -9.70
CA VAL A 264 -1.37 21.05 -9.37
C VAL A 264 -2.34 22.20 -9.12
N ARG A 265 -3.64 21.92 -9.29
CA ARG A 265 -4.70 22.86 -8.94
C ARG A 265 -4.68 23.18 -7.44
N PRO A 266 -5.18 24.36 -7.00
CA PRO A 266 -5.15 24.76 -5.59
C PRO A 266 -5.77 23.74 -4.62
N ASP A 267 -6.87 23.11 -5.02
CA ASP A 267 -7.60 22.07 -4.29
C ASP A 267 -6.84 20.72 -4.22
N HIS A 268 -5.87 20.51 -5.12
CA HIS A 268 -5.04 19.30 -5.18
C HIS A 268 -3.66 19.45 -4.51
N ARG A 269 -3.36 20.60 -3.89
CA ARG A 269 -2.05 20.83 -3.24
C ARG A 269 -1.68 19.76 -2.20
N LYS A 270 -2.67 19.28 -1.43
CA LYS A 270 -2.48 18.19 -0.45
C LYS A 270 -2.23 16.82 -1.08
N PHE A 271 -2.46 16.68 -2.39
CA PHE A 271 -2.36 15.44 -3.14
C PHE A 271 -1.13 15.38 -4.05
N GLN A 272 -0.16 16.28 -3.88
CA GLN A 272 1.09 16.33 -4.66
C GLN A 272 1.76 14.94 -4.78
N GLY A 273 1.77 14.17 -3.69
CA GLY A 273 2.34 12.81 -3.67
C GLY A 273 1.67 11.86 -4.66
N TYR A 274 0.35 11.92 -4.84
CA TYR A 274 -0.38 11.07 -5.78
C TYR A 274 -0.03 11.40 -7.25
N TYR A 275 0.27 12.66 -7.55
CA TYR A 275 0.77 13.04 -8.87
C TYR A 275 2.17 12.49 -9.14
N LYS A 276 3.05 12.54 -8.13
CA LYS A 276 4.41 11.96 -8.24
C LYS A 276 4.36 10.45 -8.41
N ILE A 277 3.51 9.75 -7.64
CA ILE A 277 3.26 8.31 -7.80
C ILE A 277 2.81 7.99 -9.23
N ALA A 278 1.80 8.68 -9.76
CA ALA A 278 1.31 8.41 -11.11
C ALA A 278 2.39 8.66 -12.19
N ARG A 279 3.20 9.72 -12.05
CA ARG A 279 4.35 9.97 -12.93
C ARG A 279 5.39 8.85 -12.84
N HIS A 280 5.70 8.39 -11.63
CA HIS A 280 6.69 7.33 -11.39
C HIS A 280 6.25 5.99 -11.98
N TYR A 281 5.02 5.56 -11.72
CA TYR A 281 4.45 4.33 -12.31
C TYR A 281 4.53 4.35 -13.83
N ARG A 282 4.14 5.46 -14.48
CA ARG A 282 4.21 5.59 -15.93
C ARG A 282 5.63 5.45 -16.46
N TRP A 283 6.58 6.14 -15.84
CA TRP A 283 7.97 6.06 -16.26
C TRP A 283 8.53 4.64 -16.06
N ALA A 284 8.29 4.03 -14.90
CA ALA A 284 8.80 2.71 -14.57
C ALA A 284 8.24 1.61 -15.49
N LEU A 285 6.94 1.63 -15.79
CA LEU A 285 6.32 0.68 -16.72
C LEU A 285 6.84 0.88 -18.15
N ASN A 286 7.08 2.13 -18.57
CA ASN A 286 7.75 2.39 -19.85
C ASN A 286 9.17 1.83 -19.91
N GLN A 287 9.92 1.88 -18.80
CA GLN A 287 11.23 1.22 -18.76
C GLN A 287 11.07 -0.28 -19.00
N VAL A 288 10.15 -0.94 -18.29
CA VAL A 288 9.93 -2.38 -18.41
C VAL A 288 9.51 -2.79 -19.84
N PHE A 289 8.51 -2.14 -20.41
CA PHE A 289 7.90 -2.59 -21.67
C PHE A 289 8.58 -2.05 -22.93
N ASN A 290 9.18 -0.86 -22.87
CA ASN A 290 9.76 -0.19 -24.04
C ASN A 290 11.30 -0.25 -24.04
N VAL A 291 11.95 -0.22 -22.88
CA VAL A 291 13.43 -0.25 -22.78
C VAL A 291 13.94 -1.67 -22.56
N PHE A 292 13.47 -2.34 -21.51
CA PHE A 292 13.81 -3.75 -21.25
C PHE A 292 13.06 -4.73 -22.17
N ALA A 293 12.02 -4.26 -22.86
CA ALA A 293 11.26 -5.01 -23.85
C ALA A 293 10.62 -6.31 -23.34
N TYR A 294 10.29 -6.39 -22.06
CA TYR A 294 9.52 -7.52 -21.51
C TYR A 294 8.07 -7.49 -22.02
N SER A 295 7.41 -8.66 -22.04
CA SER A 295 6.00 -8.81 -22.44
C SER A 295 5.01 -8.81 -21.26
N THR A 296 5.52 -8.98 -20.04
CA THR A 296 4.74 -9.01 -18.79
C THR A 296 5.59 -8.49 -17.65
N VAL A 297 4.97 -8.16 -16.53
CA VAL A 297 5.65 -7.74 -15.30
C VAL A 297 4.77 -7.95 -14.08
N VAL A 298 5.37 -8.31 -12.95
CA VAL A 298 4.72 -8.25 -11.63
C VAL A 298 5.20 -7.00 -10.90
N ILE A 299 4.27 -6.13 -10.52
CA ILE A 299 4.53 -4.87 -9.82
C ILE A 299 4.36 -5.06 -8.32
N VAL A 300 5.35 -4.62 -7.53
CA VAL A 300 5.40 -4.70 -6.07
C VAL A 300 5.82 -3.33 -5.51
N GLU A 301 5.09 -2.78 -4.55
CA GLU A 301 5.52 -1.56 -3.86
C GLU A 301 6.55 -1.87 -2.76
N ASP A 302 7.42 -0.91 -2.43
CA ASP A 302 8.53 -1.08 -1.48
C ASP A 302 8.12 -1.39 -0.02
N ASP A 303 6.82 -1.29 0.29
CA ASP A 303 6.24 -1.65 1.58
C ASP A 303 5.50 -3.00 1.61
N LEU A 304 5.65 -3.81 0.56
CA LEU A 304 5.06 -5.15 0.49
C LEU A 304 6.07 -6.23 0.88
N GLU A 305 5.62 -7.18 1.69
CA GLU A 305 6.28 -8.46 1.94
C GLU A 305 5.54 -9.57 1.18
N VAL A 306 6.29 -10.45 0.52
CA VAL A 306 5.76 -11.53 -0.32
C VAL A 306 5.75 -12.88 0.40
N ALA A 307 4.79 -13.73 0.02
CA ALA A 307 4.64 -15.10 0.52
C ALA A 307 5.68 -16.07 -0.10
N PRO A 308 5.94 -17.24 0.52
CA PRO A 308 6.87 -18.24 -0.01
C PRO A 308 6.53 -18.76 -1.41
N ASP A 309 5.24 -18.78 -1.76
CA ASP A 309 4.71 -19.25 -3.04
C ASP A 309 4.42 -18.12 -4.04
N PHE A 310 4.88 -16.89 -3.78
CA PHE A 310 4.59 -15.72 -4.62
C PHE A 310 4.99 -15.92 -6.09
N PHE A 311 6.19 -16.44 -6.35
CA PHE A 311 6.67 -16.68 -7.71
C PHE A 311 5.94 -17.86 -8.38
N GLU A 312 5.70 -18.93 -7.63
CA GLU A 312 4.93 -20.10 -8.07
C GLU A 312 3.51 -19.71 -8.50
N TYR A 313 2.86 -18.83 -7.73
CA TYR A 313 1.54 -18.25 -8.01
C TYR A 313 1.50 -17.50 -9.35
N PHE A 314 2.40 -16.54 -9.56
CA PHE A 314 2.41 -15.75 -10.80
C PHE A 314 2.83 -16.57 -12.02
N HIS A 315 3.79 -17.48 -11.86
CA HIS A 315 4.22 -18.36 -12.93
C HIS A 315 3.07 -19.25 -13.43
N ALA A 316 2.32 -19.86 -12.52
CA ALA A 316 1.19 -20.73 -12.85
C ALA A 316 0.02 -19.98 -13.50
N LEU A 317 -0.18 -18.70 -13.14
CA LEU A 317 -1.30 -17.89 -13.64
C LEU A 317 -1.00 -17.08 -14.89
N TYR A 318 0.26 -16.92 -15.26
CA TYR A 318 0.64 -16.22 -16.49
C TYR A 318 -0.02 -16.82 -17.75
N PRO A 319 -0.04 -18.15 -17.98
CA PRO A 319 -0.68 -18.73 -19.16
C PRO A 319 -2.18 -18.42 -19.24
N ILE A 320 -2.88 -18.37 -18.10
CA ILE A 320 -4.31 -18.04 -18.03
C ILE A 320 -4.51 -16.55 -18.33
N LEU A 321 -3.73 -15.66 -17.70
CA LEU A 321 -3.80 -14.23 -17.97
C LEU A 321 -3.51 -13.92 -19.45
N HIS A 322 -2.57 -14.63 -20.07
CA HIS A 322 -2.19 -14.42 -21.46
C HIS A 322 -3.23 -14.94 -22.46
N SER A 323 -3.94 -16.03 -22.12
CA SER A 323 -4.89 -16.69 -23.02
C SER A 323 -6.34 -16.20 -22.89
N ASP A 324 -6.75 -15.71 -21.72
CA ASP A 324 -8.10 -15.23 -21.45
C ASP A 324 -8.18 -13.69 -21.57
N PRO A 325 -8.70 -13.11 -22.68
CA PRO A 325 -8.77 -11.65 -22.88
C PRO A 325 -9.78 -10.95 -21.95
N THR A 326 -10.56 -11.73 -21.20
CA THR A 326 -11.51 -11.23 -20.20
C THR A 326 -10.82 -10.98 -18.87
N LEU A 327 -9.56 -11.42 -18.73
CA LEU A 327 -8.66 -11.01 -17.67
C LEU A 327 -7.78 -9.86 -18.13
N TRP A 328 -7.37 -9.03 -17.17
CA TRP A 328 -6.38 -7.97 -17.40
C TRP A 328 -5.31 -7.86 -16.34
N CYS A 329 -5.46 -8.60 -15.23
CA CYS A 329 -4.43 -8.70 -14.21
C CYS A 329 -4.54 -9.98 -13.39
N VAL A 330 -3.47 -10.29 -12.67
CA VAL A 330 -3.48 -11.23 -11.54
C VAL A 330 -3.01 -10.43 -10.34
N SER A 331 -3.71 -10.46 -9.21
CA SER A 331 -3.28 -9.81 -7.97
C SER A 331 -2.98 -10.85 -6.90
N ALA A 332 -1.98 -10.58 -6.08
CA ALA A 332 -1.62 -11.33 -4.89
C ALA A 332 -2.49 -10.95 -3.67
N TRP A 333 -3.39 -9.98 -3.82
CA TRP A 333 -4.12 -9.38 -2.69
C TRP A 333 -5.58 -9.80 -2.64
N ASN A 334 -6.04 -10.17 -1.44
CA ASN A 334 -7.45 -10.26 -1.09
C ASN A 334 -7.82 -9.07 -0.19
N ASP A 335 -8.65 -8.15 -0.67
CA ASP A 335 -9.12 -6.99 0.11
C ASP A 335 -9.84 -7.39 1.41
N ASN A 336 -10.55 -8.52 1.40
CA ASN A 336 -11.19 -9.10 2.58
C ASN A 336 -10.35 -10.22 3.22
N GLY A 337 -9.04 -10.24 2.94
CA GLY A 337 -8.11 -11.31 3.29
C GLY A 337 -7.64 -11.38 4.74
N ARG A 338 -8.40 -10.80 5.68
CA ARG A 338 -8.01 -10.79 7.10
C ARG A 338 -8.35 -12.09 7.81
N GLU A 339 -7.72 -12.32 8.95
CA GLU A 339 -8.02 -13.48 9.79
C GLU A 339 -9.52 -13.53 10.15
N GLY A 340 -10.11 -14.73 10.05
CA GLY A 340 -11.55 -14.95 10.24
C GLY A 340 -12.42 -14.66 9.02
N LEU A 341 -11.88 -13.98 7.98
CA LEU A 341 -12.56 -13.74 6.69
C LEU A 341 -12.05 -14.61 5.53
N VAL A 342 -11.03 -15.42 5.77
CA VAL A 342 -10.46 -16.38 4.82
C VAL A 342 -10.54 -17.79 5.37
N ASP A 343 -10.60 -18.78 4.49
CA ASP A 343 -10.47 -20.19 4.86
C ASP A 343 -8.99 -20.58 4.93
N PRO A 344 -8.44 -20.83 6.14
CA PRO A 344 -7.03 -21.18 6.27
C PRO A 344 -6.67 -22.52 5.62
N GLY A 345 -7.64 -23.41 5.39
CA GLY A 345 -7.41 -24.71 4.74
C GLY A 345 -7.53 -24.68 3.22
N LYS A 346 -7.71 -23.50 2.63
CA LYS A 346 -7.91 -23.29 1.18
C LYS A 346 -6.92 -22.28 0.61
N ALA A 347 -5.64 -22.44 0.94
CA ALA A 347 -4.58 -21.59 0.38
C ALA A 347 -4.51 -21.68 -1.16
N ASP A 348 -4.91 -22.80 -1.75
CA ASP A 348 -4.94 -23.08 -3.18
C ASP A 348 -6.15 -22.49 -3.93
N LEU A 349 -7.17 -22.02 -3.21
CA LEU A 349 -8.40 -21.50 -3.81
C LEU A 349 -8.19 -20.09 -4.37
N LEU A 350 -8.54 -19.92 -5.65
CA LEU A 350 -8.45 -18.66 -6.39
C LEU A 350 -9.84 -18.24 -6.90
N TYR A 351 -9.96 -16.95 -7.20
CA TYR A 351 -11.21 -16.33 -7.62
C TYR A 351 -10.96 -15.35 -8.74
N ARG A 352 -12.00 -15.09 -9.55
CA ARG A 352 -12.09 -13.87 -10.34
C ARG A 352 -12.63 -12.72 -9.48
N THR A 353 -12.21 -11.49 -9.79
CA THR A 353 -12.69 -10.25 -9.15
C THR A 353 -12.77 -9.12 -10.17
N ASP A 354 -13.85 -8.37 -10.16
CA ASP A 354 -14.02 -7.15 -10.97
C ASP A 354 -13.43 -5.93 -10.27
N PHE A 355 -13.13 -6.03 -8.98
CA PHE A 355 -12.37 -5.01 -8.27
C PHE A 355 -10.89 -5.19 -8.55
N PHE A 356 -10.22 -4.16 -9.10
CA PHE A 356 -8.77 -4.14 -9.29
C PHE A 356 -8.06 -3.91 -7.93
N PRO A 357 -7.37 -4.92 -7.37
CA PRO A 357 -6.82 -4.82 -6.02
C PRO A 357 -5.44 -4.14 -5.99
N GLY A 358 -4.63 -4.33 -7.03
CA GLY A 358 -3.22 -3.91 -7.03
C GLY A 358 -2.38 -4.77 -6.07
N LEU A 359 -1.55 -4.10 -5.24
CA LEU A 359 -0.83 -4.67 -4.09
C LEU A 359 -0.09 -6.00 -4.35
N GLY A 360 0.80 -5.99 -5.34
CA GLY A 360 1.44 -7.19 -5.88
C GLY A 360 0.61 -7.74 -7.04
N TRP A 361 0.85 -7.26 -8.26
CA TRP A 361 -0.02 -7.57 -9.39
C TRP A 361 0.72 -7.71 -10.71
N MET A 362 0.26 -8.61 -11.57
CA MET A 362 0.82 -8.91 -12.89
C MET A 362 0.05 -8.18 -13.99
N LEU A 363 0.78 -7.59 -14.94
CA LEU A 363 0.27 -6.83 -16.07
C LEU A 363 0.95 -7.26 -17.37
N LEU A 364 0.18 -7.40 -18.44
CA LEU A 364 0.67 -7.67 -19.79
C LEU A 364 0.99 -6.37 -20.55
N LYS A 365 1.95 -6.45 -21.48
CA LYS A 365 2.37 -5.33 -22.34
C LYS A 365 1.21 -4.75 -23.15
N GLU A 366 0.30 -5.60 -23.61
CA GLU A 366 -0.87 -5.20 -24.43
C GLU A 366 -1.82 -4.31 -23.62
N VAL A 367 -2.01 -4.63 -22.34
CA VAL A 367 -2.81 -3.80 -21.43
C VAL A 367 -2.08 -2.48 -21.14
N TRP A 368 -0.76 -2.50 -20.95
CA TRP A 368 0.00 -1.26 -20.81
C TRP A 368 -0.10 -0.36 -22.04
N ALA A 369 0.00 -0.92 -23.25
CA ALA A 369 -0.16 -0.18 -24.50
C ALA A 369 -1.56 0.47 -24.62
N GLU A 370 -2.58 -0.12 -24.00
CA GLU A 370 -3.91 0.49 -23.90
C GLU A 370 -3.95 1.64 -22.88
N LEU A 371 -3.30 1.47 -21.73
CA LEU A 371 -3.39 2.41 -20.60
C LEU A 371 -2.46 3.61 -20.75
N GLU A 372 -1.23 3.43 -21.25
CA GLU A 372 -0.18 4.45 -21.32
C GLU A 372 -0.64 5.76 -22.00
N PRO A 373 -1.29 5.72 -23.19
CA PRO A 373 -1.66 6.95 -23.91
C PRO A 373 -2.66 7.83 -23.16
N LYS A 374 -3.43 7.22 -22.25
CA LYS A 374 -4.48 7.87 -21.43
C LYS A 374 -4.15 7.87 -19.94
N TRP A 375 -2.90 7.61 -19.56
CA TRP A 375 -2.49 7.48 -18.17
C TRP A 375 -2.83 8.76 -17.37
N PRO A 376 -3.43 8.63 -16.18
CA PRO A 376 -3.93 9.77 -15.43
C PRO A 376 -2.79 10.56 -14.79
N LYS A 377 -3.08 11.80 -14.40
CA LYS A 377 -2.11 12.66 -13.72
C LYS A 377 -1.90 12.28 -12.24
N ALA A 378 -2.87 11.62 -11.61
CA ALA A 378 -2.88 11.20 -10.21
C ALA A 378 -3.89 10.05 -10.02
N PHE A 379 -3.93 9.45 -8.83
CA PHE A 379 -4.94 8.45 -8.43
C PHE A 379 -5.07 7.28 -9.43
N TRP A 380 -3.92 6.75 -9.86
CA TRP A 380 -3.83 5.81 -10.96
C TRP A 380 -4.63 4.51 -10.74
N ASP A 381 -4.71 4.03 -9.50
CA ASP A 381 -5.37 2.79 -9.13
C ASP A 381 -6.90 2.96 -9.14
N ASP A 382 -7.41 4.07 -8.59
CA ASP A 382 -8.85 4.41 -8.69
C ASP A 382 -9.27 4.69 -10.13
N TRP A 383 -8.41 5.35 -10.92
CA TRP A 383 -8.63 5.52 -12.37
C TRP A 383 -8.69 4.18 -13.10
N MET A 384 -7.82 3.21 -12.77
CA MET A 384 -7.89 1.86 -13.33
C MET A 384 -9.20 1.16 -12.97
N ARG A 385 -9.75 1.38 -11.76
CA ARG A 385 -11.03 0.77 -11.33
C ARG A 385 -12.24 1.29 -12.13
N HIS A 386 -12.12 2.45 -12.79
CA HIS A 386 -13.18 3.04 -13.57
C HIS A 386 -13.52 2.17 -14.81
N PRO A 387 -14.82 2.04 -15.19
CA PRO A 387 -15.25 1.14 -16.26
C PRO A 387 -14.63 1.46 -17.64
N GLU A 388 -14.27 2.72 -17.93
CA GLU A 388 -13.60 3.09 -19.19
C GLU A 388 -12.22 2.45 -19.37
N GLN A 389 -11.56 2.11 -18.27
CA GLN A 389 -10.27 1.44 -18.23
C GLN A 389 -10.48 -0.06 -18.08
N ARG A 390 -11.27 -0.46 -17.08
CA ARG A 390 -11.50 -1.87 -16.76
C ARG A 390 -12.17 -2.64 -17.91
N LYS A 391 -13.10 -2.03 -18.64
CA LYS A 391 -13.80 -2.61 -19.80
C LYS A 391 -14.37 -4.01 -19.54
N GLU A 392 -15.02 -4.17 -18.38
CA GLU A 392 -15.61 -5.44 -17.91
C GLU A 392 -14.63 -6.62 -17.80
N ARG A 393 -13.31 -6.34 -17.76
CA ARG A 393 -12.29 -7.35 -17.45
C ARG A 393 -12.16 -7.53 -15.95
N SER A 394 -11.72 -8.72 -15.56
CA SER A 394 -11.54 -9.13 -14.17
C SER A 394 -10.07 -9.44 -13.89
N CYS A 395 -9.70 -9.47 -12.62
CA CYS A 395 -8.41 -10.03 -12.19
C CYS A 395 -8.60 -11.37 -11.50
N ILE A 396 -7.54 -12.17 -11.46
CA ILE A 396 -7.47 -13.32 -10.54
C ILE A 396 -6.95 -12.82 -9.18
N ARG A 397 -7.56 -13.30 -8.09
CA ARG A 397 -7.12 -13.04 -6.71
C ARG A 397 -7.16 -14.32 -5.88
N PRO A 398 -6.36 -14.46 -4.82
CA PRO A 398 -6.37 -15.66 -3.98
C PRO A 398 -7.39 -15.58 -2.83
N GLU A 399 -7.68 -16.72 -2.19
CA GLU A 399 -8.33 -16.76 -0.88
C GLU A 399 -7.44 -16.16 0.22
N ILE A 400 -6.18 -16.59 0.29
CA ILE A 400 -5.18 -16.06 1.24
C ILE A 400 -4.16 -15.24 0.45
N SER A 401 -3.92 -13.99 0.86
CA SER A 401 -3.03 -13.07 0.16
C SER A 401 -1.59 -13.58 0.08
N ARG A 402 -0.94 -13.34 -1.07
CA ARG A 402 0.48 -13.61 -1.34
C ARG A 402 1.36 -12.40 -1.06
N THR A 403 0.75 -11.30 -0.62
CA THR A 403 1.40 -10.07 -0.17
C THR A 403 0.73 -9.55 1.10
N ILE A 404 1.52 -8.89 1.95
CA ILE A 404 1.04 -8.01 3.04
C ILE A 404 1.76 -6.69 2.96
N THR A 405 1.13 -5.60 3.42
CA THR A 405 1.81 -4.31 3.56
C THR A 405 2.31 -4.10 4.99
N PHE A 406 3.49 -3.52 5.12
CA PHE A 406 4.03 -3.00 6.38
C PHE A 406 4.15 -1.47 6.37
N GLY A 407 3.61 -0.80 5.35
CA GLY A 407 3.76 0.62 5.08
C GLY A 407 2.80 1.53 5.85
N ARG A 408 2.89 1.57 7.18
CA ARG A 408 2.04 2.45 8.01
C ARG A 408 2.19 3.94 7.64
N LYS A 409 3.42 4.37 7.32
CA LYS A 409 3.73 5.73 6.86
C LYS A 409 3.94 5.71 5.34
N GLY A 410 3.16 6.53 4.65
CA GLY A 410 3.21 6.70 3.19
C GLY A 410 2.41 7.94 2.77
N VAL A 411 2.21 8.11 1.46
CA VAL A 411 1.53 9.29 0.88
C VAL A 411 0.10 9.48 1.41
N SER A 412 -0.60 8.39 1.75
CA SER A 412 -1.96 8.42 2.31
C SER A 412 -2.03 8.66 3.82
N LEU A 413 -0.89 8.91 4.48
CA LEU A 413 -0.80 9.09 5.95
C LEU A 413 -1.41 7.94 6.77
N GLY A 414 -1.48 6.73 6.19
CA GLY A 414 -1.97 5.53 6.87
C GLY A 414 -3.50 5.43 6.99
N GLN A 415 -4.26 6.24 6.24
CA GLN A 415 -5.73 6.35 6.32
C GLN A 415 -6.47 5.00 6.37
N PHE A 416 -6.02 4.00 5.61
CA PHE A 416 -6.62 2.66 5.58
C PHE A 416 -5.75 1.58 6.24
N PHE A 417 -4.50 1.90 6.61
CA PHE A 417 -3.55 0.92 7.11
C PHE A 417 -4.00 0.35 8.46
N ASP A 418 -4.29 1.23 9.42
CA ASP A 418 -4.62 0.83 10.78
C ASP A 418 -6.02 0.21 10.91
N GLN A 419 -6.92 0.47 9.95
CA GLN A 419 -8.29 -0.04 9.94
C GLN A 419 -8.42 -1.37 9.18
N TYR A 420 -7.76 -1.52 8.03
CA TYR A 420 -7.98 -2.64 7.13
C TYR A 420 -6.68 -3.37 6.76
N LEU A 421 -5.70 -2.65 6.18
CA LEU A 421 -4.60 -3.29 5.45
C LEU A 421 -3.65 -4.10 6.35
N ARG A 422 -3.41 -3.65 7.59
CA ARG A 422 -2.51 -4.34 8.53
C ARG A 422 -2.99 -5.72 8.98
N TYR A 423 -4.28 -6.02 8.79
CA TYR A 423 -4.91 -7.25 9.27
C TYR A 423 -4.97 -8.35 8.21
N ILE A 424 -4.56 -8.04 6.97
CA ILE A 424 -4.52 -9.02 5.90
C ILE A 424 -3.52 -10.12 6.23
N LYS A 425 -3.96 -11.37 6.07
CA LYS A 425 -3.18 -12.56 6.36
C LYS A 425 -2.24 -12.85 5.20
N LEU A 426 -0.93 -12.96 5.49
CA LEU A 426 0.04 -13.48 4.54
C LEU A 426 -0.05 -15.01 4.51
N ASN A 427 -0.06 -15.58 3.30
CA ASN A 427 0.12 -17.01 3.13
C ASN A 427 1.53 -17.45 3.53
N ILE A 428 1.62 -18.55 4.28
CA ILE A 428 2.90 -19.16 4.68
C ILE A 428 3.07 -20.59 4.16
N GLU A 429 2.04 -21.13 3.49
CA GLU A 429 2.03 -22.50 2.97
C GLU A 429 2.42 -22.51 1.49
N LEU A 430 3.39 -23.34 1.09
CA LEU A 430 3.78 -23.45 -0.31
C LEU A 430 2.71 -24.23 -1.09
N VAL A 431 1.95 -23.55 -1.94
CA VAL A 431 1.00 -24.19 -2.87
C VAL A 431 1.66 -24.38 -4.24
N PRO A 432 1.79 -25.62 -4.75
CA PRO A 432 2.40 -25.88 -6.05
C PRO A 432 1.40 -25.62 -7.20
N PHE A 433 1.03 -24.35 -7.43
CA PHE A 433 0.02 -23.95 -8.42
C PHE A 433 0.30 -24.45 -9.83
N THR A 434 1.56 -24.59 -10.25
CA THR A 434 1.94 -25.14 -11.56
C THR A 434 1.53 -26.61 -11.75
N LYS A 435 1.19 -27.31 -10.66
CA LYS A 435 0.73 -28.70 -10.66
C LYS A 435 -0.80 -28.82 -10.53
N LEU A 436 -1.51 -27.70 -10.37
CA LEU A 436 -2.96 -27.69 -10.19
C LEU A 436 -3.65 -27.45 -11.54
N ASP A 437 -4.85 -28.00 -11.70
CA ASP A 437 -5.74 -27.60 -12.79
C ASP A 437 -6.39 -26.25 -12.44
N LEU A 438 -5.93 -25.20 -13.10
CA LEU A 438 -6.42 -23.84 -12.93
C LEU A 438 -7.44 -23.44 -14.01
N SER A 439 -7.87 -24.37 -14.86
CA SER A 439 -8.83 -24.10 -15.96
C SER A 439 -10.21 -23.67 -15.47
N TYR A 440 -10.55 -23.93 -14.20
CA TYR A 440 -11.77 -23.42 -13.57
C TYR A 440 -11.85 -21.89 -13.52
N LEU A 441 -10.72 -21.18 -13.69
CA LEU A 441 -10.64 -19.72 -13.69
C LEU A 441 -10.96 -19.07 -15.03
N VAL A 442 -11.03 -19.86 -16.11
CA VAL A 442 -11.46 -19.39 -17.44
C VAL A 442 -12.91 -18.93 -17.35
N ARG A 443 -13.21 -17.72 -17.84
CA ARG A 443 -14.48 -17.04 -17.57
C ARG A 443 -15.71 -17.89 -17.83
N GLU A 444 -15.78 -18.58 -18.97
CA GLU A 444 -16.96 -19.36 -19.36
C GLU A 444 -17.28 -20.45 -18.32
N ARG A 445 -16.26 -21.15 -17.84
CA ARG A 445 -16.38 -22.18 -16.80
C ARG A 445 -16.62 -21.57 -15.43
N TYR A 446 -15.87 -20.51 -15.10
CA TYR A 446 -15.99 -19.83 -13.83
C TYR A 446 -17.38 -19.23 -13.62
N ASP A 447 -17.96 -18.58 -14.64
CA ASP A 447 -19.28 -17.97 -14.55
C ASP A 447 -20.38 -19.01 -14.32
N GLU A 448 -20.31 -20.15 -15.01
CA GLU A 448 -21.29 -21.22 -14.84
C GLU A 448 -21.20 -21.84 -13.43
N ASP A 449 -20.01 -22.29 -13.03
CA ASP A 449 -19.79 -22.98 -11.77
C ASP A 449 -20.03 -22.03 -10.58
N PHE A 450 -19.49 -20.81 -10.63
CA PHE A 450 -19.61 -19.84 -9.54
C PHE A 450 -21.04 -19.34 -9.35
N ASN A 451 -21.79 -19.06 -10.43
CA ASN A 451 -23.20 -18.66 -10.30
C ASN A 451 -24.03 -19.80 -9.69
N LYS A 452 -23.80 -21.04 -10.13
CA LYS A 452 -24.48 -22.22 -9.57
C LYS A 452 -24.19 -22.37 -8.08
N ASP A 453 -22.94 -22.28 -7.67
CA ASP A 453 -22.53 -22.37 -6.26
C ASP A 453 -23.14 -21.26 -5.40
N VAL A 454 -23.17 -20.02 -5.91
CA VAL A 454 -23.70 -18.86 -5.18
C VAL A 454 -25.22 -18.92 -5.06
N TYR A 455 -25.93 -19.11 -6.17
CA TYR A 455 -27.39 -18.97 -6.18
C TYR A 455 -28.13 -20.23 -5.72
N SER A 456 -27.48 -21.40 -5.73
CA SER A 456 -27.99 -22.61 -5.06
C SER A 456 -27.76 -22.63 -3.54
N ALA A 457 -26.85 -21.80 -3.02
CA ALA A 457 -26.63 -21.71 -1.58
C ALA A 457 -27.89 -21.19 -0.84
N PRO A 458 -28.23 -21.75 0.33
CA PRO A 458 -29.40 -21.31 1.09
C PRO A 458 -29.35 -19.80 1.39
N LEU A 459 -30.43 -19.11 1.03
CA LEU A 459 -30.63 -17.70 1.33
C LEU A 459 -30.98 -17.54 2.82
N VAL A 460 -30.22 -16.72 3.53
CA VAL A 460 -30.38 -16.51 4.98
C VAL A 460 -30.34 -15.02 5.31
N LYS A 461 -30.93 -14.64 6.44
CA LYS A 461 -30.81 -13.28 6.96
C LYS A 461 -29.50 -13.12 7.74
N VAL A 462 -28.98 -11.89 7.80
CA VAL A 462 -27.70 -11.60 8.47
C VAL A 462 -27.76 -11.92 9.97
N GLU A 463 -28.92 -11.74 10.60
CA GLU A 463 -29.13 -12.02 12.03
C GLU A 463 -28.95 -13.51 12.35
N GLU A 464 -29.28 -14.39 11.40
CA GLU A 464 -29.13 -15.84 11.58
C GLU A 464 -27.66 -16.28 11.57
N LEU A 465 -26.76 -15.45 11.02
CA LEU A 465 -25.31 -15.68 11.01
C LEU A 465 -24.61 -15.14 12.28
N GLN A 466 -25.30 -14.32 13.08
CA GLN A 466 -24.78 -13.72 14.30
C GLN A 466 -24.73 -14.71 15.49
N HIS A 467 -24.23 -14.24 16.65
CA HIS A 467 -23.89 -15.13 17.77
C HIS A 467 -25.18 -15.49 18.49
N GLY A 468 -25.44 -16.78 18.70
CA GLY A 468 -26.77 -17.25 19.13
C GLY A 468 -27.80 -17.38 18.00
N GLY A 469 -27.39 -17.22 16.73
CA GLY A 469 -28.24 -17.51 15.58
C GLY A 469 -28.64 -18.98 15.51
N SER A 470 -29.82 -19.25 14.94
CA SER A 470 -30.43 -20.58 14.85
C SER A 470 -29.86 -21.46 13.72
N LEU A 471 -28.97 -20.90 12.89
CA LEU A 471 -28.56 -21.50 11.63
C LEU A 471 -27.63 -22.71 11.84
N LYS A 472 -28.05 -23.89 11.37
CA LYS A 472 -27.28 -25.15 11.43
C LYS A 472 -26.58 -25.42 10.09
N GLY A 473 -25.40 -26.03 10.14
CA GLY A 473 -24.63 -26.45 8.96
C GLY A 473 -23.35 -25.65 8.72
N SER A 474 -22.45 -26.21 7.92
CA SER A 474 -21.14 -25.62 7.57
C SER A 474 -21.22 -24.54 6.49
N GLY A 475 -22.37 -24.37 5.84
CA GLY A 475 -22.52 -23.55 4.64
C GLY A 475 -22.13 -24.30 3.36
N PRO A 476 -22.01 -23.59 2.21
CA PRO A 476 -22.07 -22.13 2.07
C PRO A 476 -23.46 -21.54 2.32
N PHE A 477 -23.52 -20.25 2.62
CA PHE A 477 -24.77 -19.48 2.76
C PHE A 477 -24.73 -18.22 1.91
N ARG A 478 -25.90 -17.77 1.44
CA ARG A 478 -26.05 -16.53 0.68
C ARG A 478 -26.83 -15.51 1.50
N VAL A 479 -26.30 -14.29 1.55
CA VAL A 479 -26.97 -13.11 2.10
C VAL A 479 -27.22 -12.15 0.94
N GLN A 480 -28.47 -11.74 0.76
CA GLN A 480 -28.84 -10.94 -0.41
C GLN A 480 -28.93 -9.45 -0.06
N TYR A 481 -28.37 -8.61 -0.93
CA TYR A 481 -28.56 -7.16 -0.90
C TYR A 481 -29.31 -6.69 -2.16
N SER A 482 -29.98 -5.54 -2.09
CA SER A 482 -30.80 -4.99 -3.18
C SER A 482 -30.49 -3.54 -3.53
N SER A 483 -29.70 -2.86 -2.71
CA SER A 483 -29.30 -1.46 -2.88
C SER A 483 -27.91 -1.19 -2.30
N ARG A 484 -27.31 -0.07 -2.69
CA ARG A 484 -26.03 0.43 -2.13
C ARG A 484 -26.05 0.43 -0.61
N ASP A 485 -27.11 0.97 -0.01
CA ASP A 485 -27.19 1.14 1.43
C ASP A 485 -27.35 -0.20 2.15
N SER A 486 -28.16 -1.12 1.59
CA SER A 486 -28.28 -2.49 2.12
C SER A 486 -26.96 -3.25 2.02
N PHE A 487 -26.22 -3.10 0.92
CA PHE A 487 -24.87 -3.68 0.77
C PHE A 487 -23.94 -3.15 1.87
N LYS A 488 -23.86 -1.83 2.06
CA LYS A 488 -22.99 -1.21 3.07
C LYS A 488 -23.32 -1.65 4.49
N VAL A 489 -24.59 -1.79 4.83
CA VAL A 489 -25.02 -2.28 6.15
C VAL A 489 -24.64 -3.75 6.34
N LEU A 490 -24.94 -4.61 5.36
CA LEU A 490 -24.67 -6.05 5.45
C LEU A 490 -23.17 -6.35 5.48
N ALA A 491 -22.38 -5.68 4.63
CA ALA A 491 -20.93 -5.81 4.60
C ALA A 491 -20.32 -5.45 5.96
N ARG A 492 -20.68 -4.30 6.55
CA ARG A 492 -20.22 -3.90 7.89
C ARG A 492 -20.61 -4.90 8.97
N ASN A 493 -21.86 -5.36 8.97
CA ASN A 493 -22.35 -6.33 9.96
C ASN A 493 -21.61 -7.68 9.89
N LEU A 494 -21.19 -8.08 8.70
CA LEU A 494 -20.43 -9.30 8.44
C LEU A 494 -18.91 -9.10 8.53
N GLY A 495 -18.47 -7.85 8.68
CA GLY A 495 -17.08 -7.44 8.77
C GLY A 495 -16.35 -7.32 7.43
N ALA A 496 -17.03 -7.49 6.29
CA ALA A 496 -16.43 -7.23 4.98
C ALA A 496 -16.23 -5.72 4.76
N MET A 497 -15.30 -5.36 3.86
CA MET A 497 -15.15 -3.97 3.42
C MET A 497 -16.42 -3.50 2.68
N ASP A 498 -16.88 -2.31 3.00
CA ASP A 498 -18.14 -1.73 2.54
C ASP A 498 -17.96 -0.55 1.56
N ASP A 499 -16.72 -0.15 1.27
CA ASP A 499 -16.44 0.84 0.23
C ASP A 499 -16.60 0.24 -1.17
N LEU A 500 -17.05 1.10 -2.10
CA LEU A 500 -17.19 0.76 -3.51
C LEU A 500 -16.36 1.73 -4.35
N LYS A 501 -15.83 1.24 -5.46
CA LYS A 501 -15.13 2.06 -6.45
C LYS A 501 -15.81 1.89 -7.79
N SER A 502 -16.37 2.97 -8.34
CA SER A 502 -17.21 2.92 -9.54
C SER A 502 -18.33 1.87 -9.46
N GLY A 503 -18.95 1.76 -8.28
CA GLY A 503 -19.98 0.76 -7.98
C GLY A 503 -19.52 -0.66 -7.73
N VAL A 504 -18.23 -0.96 -7.86
CA VAL A 504 -17.67 -2.29 -7.63
C VAL A 504 -17.27 -2.45 -6.16
N PRO A 505 -17.81 -3.44 -5.43
CA PRO A 505 -17.38 -3.72 -4.07
C PRO A 505 -16.03 -4.45 -4.06
N ARG A 506 -15.25 -4.26 -2.98
CA ARG A 506 -13.98 -4.96 -2.74
C ARG A 506 -14.11 -6.47 -2.90
N THR A 507 -13.18 -7.10 -3.62
CA THR A 507 -13.20 -8.55 -4.00
C THR A 507 -14.46 -9.02 -4.76
N GLY A 508 -15.30 -8.09 -5.21
CA GLY A 508 -16.57 -8.41 -5.85
C GLY A 508 -16.37 -8.99 -7.24
N TYR A 509 -17.17 -10.00 -7.58
CA TYR A 509 -17.30 -10.52 -8.95
C TYR A 509 -18.78 -10.60 -9.29
N ARG A 510 -19.22 -9.88 -10.32
CA ARG A 510 -20.65 -9.75 -10.66
C ARG A 510 -21.52 -9.29 -9.48
N GLY A 511 -20.96 -8.38 -8.67
CA GLY A 511 -21.54 -7.89 -7.42
C GLY A 511 -21.40 -8.82 -6.20
N ILE A 512 -20.98 -10.08 -6.39
CA ILE A 512 -20.90 -11.07 -5.31
C ILE A 512 -19.57 -10.92 -4.55
N VAL A 513 -19.64 -10.74 -3.23
CA VAL A 513 -18.47 -10.72 -2.33
C VAL A 513 -18.41 -12.05 -1.58
N SER A 514 -17.32 -12.80 -1.77
CA SER A 514 -17.11 -14.14 -1.20
C SER A 514 -16.07 -14.12 -0.08
N PHE A 515 -16.44 -14.55 1.12
CA PHE A 515 -15.57 -14.53 2.30
C PHE A 515 -16.01 -15.58 3.33
N ILE A 516 -15.18 -15.84 4.32
CA ILE A 516 -15.55 -16.63 5.49
C ILE A 516 -16.16 -15.73 6.55
N SER A 517 -17.20 -16.18 7.23
CA SER A 517 -17.64 -15.55 8.48
C SER A 517 -17.86 -16.63 9.52
N ARG A 518 -17.03 -16.60 10.57
CA ARG A 518 -17.11 -17.56 11.69
C ARG A 518 -17.03 -19.01 11.21
N GLY A 519 -16.08 -19.30 10.33
CA GLY A 519 -15.81 -20.64 9.80
C GLY A 519 -16.79 -21.12 8.72
N ARG A 520 -17.70 -20.26 8.23
CA ARG A 520 -18.68 -20.61 7.19
C ARG A 520 -18.47 -19.74 5.95
N ARG A 521 -18.57 -20.33 4.74
CA ARG A 521 -18.52 -19.57 3.48
C ARG A 521 -19.79 -18.75 3.31
N ILE A 522 -19.62 -17.45 3.13
CA ILE A 522 -20.71 -16.48 2.91
C ILE A 522 -20.54 -15.87 1.52
N TYR A 523 -21.66 -15.81 0.78
CA TYR A 523 -21.82 -15.03 -0.43
C TYR A 523 -22.72 -13.84 -0.14
N LEU A 524 -22.15 -12.64 -0.05
CA LEU A 524 -22.94 -11.41 -0.05
C LEU A 524 -23.22 -11.03 -1.51
N ALA A 525 -24.44 -11.27 -1.97
CA ALA A 525 -24.77 -11.28 -3.39
C ALA A 525 -25.97 -10.36 -3.72
N PRO A 526 -26.02 -9.78 -4.94
CA PRO A 526 -27.23 -9.16 -5.45
C PRO A 526 -28.28 -10.23 -5.78
N HIS A 527 -29.48 -9.80 -6.17
CA HIS A 527 -30.48 -10.69 -6.76
C HIS A 527 -29.91 -11.46 -7.97
N GLU A 528 -30.40 -12.69 -8.16
CA GLU A 528 -30.11 -13.46 -9.37
C GLU A 528 -30.57 -12.69 -10.61
N GLY A 529 -29.77 -12.74 -11.67
CA GLY A 529 -29.99 -11.93 -12.88
C GLY A 529 -29.39 -10.52 -12.81
N TRP A 530 -28.52 -10.23 -11.85
CA TRP A 530 -27.69 -9.02 -11.88
C TRP A 530 -26.86 -8.96 -13.17
N THR A 531 -26.82 -7.79 -13.81
CA THR A 531 -26.19 -7.60 -15.14
C THR A 531 -25.06 -6.59 -15.18
N LYS A 532 -25.05 -5.56 -14.32
CA LYS A 532 -24.07 -4.48 -14.38
C LYS A 532 -23.87 -3.74 -13.07
N TYR A 533 -22.70 -3.14 -12.93
CA TYR A 533 -22.39 -2.19 -11.86
C TYR A 533 -23.06 -0.84 -12.12
N ASP A 534 -23.44 -0.17 -11.04
CA ASP A 534 -23.96 1.21 -11.06
C ASP A 534 -22.89 2.14 -10.50
N THR A 535 -22.32 2.99 -11.36
CA THR A 535 -21.22 3.89 -10.98
C THR A 535 -21.64 4.95 -9.97
N SER A 536 -22.94 5.18 -9.76
CA SER A 536 -23.44 6.07 -8.70
C SER A 536 -23.29 5.49 -7.30
N TRP A 537 -22.95 4.20 -7.17
CA TRP A 537 -22.67 3.57 -5.89
C TRP A 537 -21.25 3.90 -5.42
N SER A 538 -21.13 4.99 -4.67
CA SER A 538 -19.93 5.44 -3.94
C SER A 538 -20.00 5.09 -2.46
#